data_AF-A0A956UQI4-F1
#
_entry.id   AF-A0A956UQI4-F1
#
_cell.length_a   1.000
_cell.length_b   1.000
_cell.length_c   1.000
_cell.angle_alpha   90.00
_cell.angle_beta   90.00
_cell.angle_gamma   90.00
#
_symmetry.space_group_name_H-M   'P 1'
#
loop_
_entity.id
_entity.type
_entity.pdbx_description
1 polymer ?
#
loop_
_entity_poly.entity_id
_entity_poly.type
_entity_poly.pdbx_seq_one_letter_code
_entity_poly.pdbx_strand_id
1 'polypeptide(L)'
;MHLGLSGTGLIRHASIERITTDLRQAAHEGFTSYWIADHPSGGFDALTALAIAGQSVPGIELGTAIVPTFPRHPMALAAQALTVAQALDGRLTLGIGLSHISMMAELGIPFEKPIRHLREYLSVLIPLLNDGQVDFHGELYSTTATIFQRAENPPSVLVAALGPQALKVAGRMAAGTTLAWVGPKTIREHIVPTITAAAEAAGRPAPRIAASLPICVTSHSDAVRASIATNMGYYGSLPSYRAMFDREGVDGPADVAIVGSRAEVTDRIHSMAAAGVTDFSPNIFGVDPDERAATRELLRSLLPAVSA
;
A
#
# COMPACT_ATOMS: atom_id res chain seq x y z
N MET A 1 3.08 -5.44 -15.25
CA MET A 1 3.03 -5.24 -13.80
C MET A 1 4.29 -4.50 -13.39
N HIS A 2 4.17 -3.36 -12.72
CA HIS A 2 5.27 -2.60 -12.15
C HIS A 2 5.80 -3.34 -10.93
N LEU A 3 7.13 -3.42 -10.78
CA LEU A 3 7.77 -4.13 -9.69
C LEU A 3 8.53 -3.14 -8.81
N GLY A 4 8.12 -3.04 -7.55
CA GLY A 4 8.72 -2.20 -6.54
C GLY A 4 9.21 -2.99 -5.34
N LEU A 5 9.47 -2.28 -4.24
CA LEU A 5 9.83 -2.87 -2.94
C LEU A 5 9.02 -2.22 -1.81
N SER A 6 8.76 -2.98 -0.75
CA SER A 6 8.24 -2.44 0.50
C SER A 6 9.35 -2.27 1.54
N GLY A 7 9.60 -1.02 1.91
CA GLY A 7 10.47 -0.63 3.02
C GLY A 7 9.77 -0.61 4.38
N THR A 8 8.50 -1.04 4.47
CA THR A 8 7.67 -0.93 5.69
C THR A 8 8.34 -1.55 6.92
N GLY A 9 9.11 -2.64 6.75
CA GLY A 9 9.83 -3.27 7.86
C GLY A 9 10.87 -2.34 8.52
N LEU A 10 11.36 -1.33 7.80
CA LEU A 10 12.36 -0.38 8.30
C LEU A 10 11.75 0.70 9.20
N ILE A 11 10.44 0.98 9.09
CA ILE A 11 9.81 2.13 9.76
C ILE A 11 9.80 2.04 11.28
N ARG A 12 9.82 0.82 11.83
CA ARG A 12 9.77 0.61 13.29
C ARG A 12 11.14 0.69 13.96
N HIS A 13 12.21 0.33 13.26
CA HIS A 13 13.49 -0.01 13.90
C HIS A 13 14.73 0.56 13.20
N ALA A 14 14.60 1.04 11.96
CA ALA A 14 15.74 1.58 11.22
C ALA A 14 15.93 3.08 11.51
N SER A 15 16.98 3.67 10.93
CA SER A 15 17.14 5.13 10.85
C SER A 15 16.59 5.66 9.51
N ILE A 16 16.32 6.96 9.42
CA ILE A 16 16.00 7.61 8.13
C ILE A 16 17.11 7.39 7.11
N GLU A 17 18.39 7.45 7.53
CA GLU A 17 19.54 7.16 6.66
C GLU A 17 19.49 5.74 6.07
N ARG A 18 19.07 4.75 6.86
CA ARG A 18 18.90 3.38 6.38
C ARG A 18 17.77 3.27 5.36
N ILE A 19 16.66 3.96 5.58
CA ILE A 19 15.56 4.04 4.60
C ILE A 19 16.05 4.69 3.31
N THR A 20 16.78 5.81 3.40
CA THR A 20 17.37 6.49 2.24
C THR A 20 18.33 5.59 1.47
N THR A 21 19.14 4.80 2.17
CA THR A 21 20.09 3.87 1.54
C THR A 21 19.37 2.75 0.81
N ASP A 22 18.36 2.14 1.44
CA ASP A 22 17.58 1.05 0.82
C ASP A 22 16.78 1.55 -0.39
N LEU A 23 16.18 2.74 -0.29
CA LEU A 23 15.50 3.42 -1.39
C LEU A 23 16.45 3.72 -2.55
N ARG A 24 17.62 4.29 -2.28
CA ARG A 24 18.62 4.60 -3.32
C ARG A 24 19.08 3.32 -4.02
N GLN A 25 19.30 2.25 -3.26
CA GLN A 25 19.64 0.95 -3.82
C GLN A 25 18.50 0.42 -4.70
N ALA A 26 17.24 0.50 -4.25
CA ALA A 26 16.09 0.07 -5.03
C ALA A 26 15.99 0.82 -6.37
N ALA A 27 16.16 2.14 -6.37
CA ALA A 27 16.14 2.95 -7.58
C ALA A 27 17.31 2.59 -8.52
N HIS A 28 18.53 2.45 -8.00
CA HIS A 28 19.70 2.05 -8.81
C HIS A 28 19.53 0.66 -9.43
N GLU A 29 18.84 -0.24 -8.76
CA GLU A 29 18.56 -1.59 -9.25
C GLU A 29 17.43 -1.65 -10.29
N GLY A 30 16.72 -0.53 -10.52
CA GLY A 30 15.67 -0.41 -11.54
C GLY A 30 14.26 -0.71 -11.03
N PHE A 31 14.04 -0.83 -9.71
CA PHE A 31 12.69 -0.96 -9.17
C PHE A 31 11.88 0.32 -9.44
N THR A 32 10.61 0.15 -9.81
CA THR A 32 9.78 1.27 -10.29
C THR A 32 9.11 2.04 -9.17
N SER A 33 8.97 1.43 -7.99
CA SER A 33 8.31 2.07 -6.84
C SER A 33 8.87 1.60 -5.50
N TYR A 34 8.75 2.43 -4.46
CA TYR A 34 9.14 2.09 -3.10
C TYR A 34 8.06 2.52 -2.10
N TRP A 35 7.61 1.57 -1.28
CA TRP A 35 6.43 1.75 -0.43
C TRP A 35 6.74 1.59 1.04
N ILE A 36 6.21 2.49 1.88
CA ILE A 36 6.30 2.38 3.34
C ILE A 36 4.94 2.62 3.99
N ALA A 37 4.70 2.04 5.16
CA ALA A 37 3.44 2.17 5.88
C ALA A 37 3.64 2.88 7.21
N ASP A 38 2.63 3.65 7.63
CA ASP A 38 2.53 4.07 9.02
C ASP A 38 2.13 2.89 9.90
N HIS A 39 2.62 2.90 11.14
CA HIS A 39 1.99 2.15 12.20
C HIS A 39 1.27 3.11 13.16
N PRO A 40 -0.06 2.97 13.38
CA PRO A 40 -0.82 3.94 14.16
C PRO A 40 -0.30 4.17 15.59
N SER A 41 0.33 3.17 16.21
CA SER A 41 0.87 3.25 17.57
C SER A 41 2.39 3.44 17.65
N GLY A 42 3.07 3.86 16.57
CA GLY A 42 4.46 4.33 16.65
C GLY A 42 5.33 4.08 15.41
N GLY A 43 6.62 4.39 15.51
CA GLY A 43 7.56 4.36 14.37
C GLY A 43 7.64 5.71 13.66
N PHE A 44 8.36 5.76 12.54
CA PHE A 44 8.44 6.99 11.74
C PHE A 44 7.16 7.27 10.95
N ASP A 45 6.81 8.55 10.85
CA ASP A 45 5.76 9.01 9.92
C ASP A 45 6.21 8.78 8.47
N ALA A 46 5.39 8.04 7.72
CA ALA A 46 5.73 7.59 6.38
C ALA A 46 5.89 8.75 5.39
N LEU A 47 4.99 9.74 5.43
CA LEU A 47 5.06 10.89 4.53
C LEU A 47 6.34 11.71 4.77
N THR A 48 6.68 11.96 6.02
CA THR A 48 7.91 12.65 6.41
C THR A 48 9.15 11.87 6.01
N ALA A 49 9.17 10.56 6.25
CA ALA A 49 10.29 9.70 5.87
C ALA A 49 10.50 9.67 4.34
N LEU A 50 9.42 9.55 3.55
CA LEU A 50 9.49 9.61 2.09
C LEU A 50 9.99 10.97 1.59
N ALA A 51 9.51 12.07 2.17
CA ALA A 51 9.94 13.41 1.79
C ALA A 51 11.45 13.61 1.99
N ILE A 52 12.00 13.13 3.12
CA ILE A 52 13.42 13.25 3.42
C ILE A 52 14.25 12.31 2.55
N ALA A 53 13.88 11.03 2.48
CA ALA A 53 14.65 10.03 1.75
C ALA A 53 14.60 10.25 0.23
N GLY A 54 13.42 10.58 -0.29
CA GLY A 54 13.11 10.65 -1.71
C GLY A 54 13.63 11.87 -2.45
N GLN A 55 13.96 12.96 -1.75
CA GLN A 55 14.59 14.15 -2.35
C GLN A 55 15.94 13.82 -3.00
N SER A 56 16.68 12.85 -2.44
CA SER A 56 18.00 12.45 -2.97
C SER A 56 17.93 11.31 -3.99
N VAL A 57 16.72 10.85 -4.35
CA VAL A 57 16.50 9.67 -5.20
C VAL A 57 15.40 9.96 -6.24
N PRO A 58 15.74 10.60 -7.37
CA PRO A 58 14.78 10.92 -8.43
C PRO A 58 14.34 9.67 -9.20
N GLY A 59 13.25 9.78 -9.96
CA GLY A 59 12.83 8.77 -10.96
C GLY A 59 12.04 7.57 -10.43
N ILE A 60 12.11 7.26 -9.13
CA ILE A 60 11.31 6.18 -8.52
C ILE A 60 10.00 6.72 -7.92
N GLU A 61 8.89 6.01 -8.15
CA GLU A 61 7.60 6.31 -7.49
C GLU A 61 7.71 6.01 -5.99
N LEU A 62 7.16 6.89 -5.15
CA LEU A 62 7.18 6.74 -3.71
C LEU A 62 5.76 6.66 -3.18
N GLY A 63 5.47 5.61 -2.41
CA GLY A 63 4.11 5.32 -2.01
C GLY A 63 3.92 5.05 -0.52
N THR A 64 2.76 5.45 0.01
CA THR A 64 2.33 5.01 1.34
C THR A 64 1.45 3.78 1.24
N ALA A 65 1.60 2.80 2.14
CA ALA A 65 0.77 1.58 2.15
C ALA A 65 0.49 1.08 3.58
N ILE A 66 -0.13 1.87 4.48
CA ILE A 66 -0.92 3.09 4.23
C ILE A 66 -0.72 4.16 5.31
N VAL A 67 -1.27 5.35 5.09
CA VAL A 67 -1.54 6.37 6.12
C VAL A 67 -2.95 6.15 6.70
N PRO A 68 -3.13 5.95 8.03
CA PRO A 68 -4.45 5.79 8.63
C PRO A 68 -5.25 7.09 8.62
N THR A 69 -6.53 6.98 8.25
CA THR A 69 -7.45 8.11 8.05
C THR A 69 -8.14 8.58 9.33
N PHE A 70 -8.45 7.68 10.27
CA PHE A 70 -9.12 8.05 11.53
C PHE A 70 -8.32 9.04 12.40
N PRO A 71 -6.99 8.90 12.57
CA PRO A 71 -6.23 9.82 13.42
C PRO A 71 -5.96 11.20 12.79
N ARG A 72 -6.32 11.43 11.52
CA ARG A 72 -5.88 12.62 10.76
C ARG A 72 -7.03 13.22 9.98
N HIS A 73 -7.39 14.48 10.24
CA HIS A 73 -8.39 15.19 9.45
C HIS A 73 -7.98 15.28 7.96
N PRO A 74 -8.90 15.13 6.99
CA PRO A 74 -8.57 15.13 5.56
C PRO A 74 -7.88 16.41 5.07
N MET A 75 -8.21 17.58 5.64
CA MET A 75 -7.49 18.84 5.38
C MET A 75 -6.00 18.76 5.75
N ALA A 76 -5.69 18.19 6.93
CA ALA A 76 -4.31 18.06 7.37
C ALA A 76 -3.54 17.08 6.46
N LEU A 77 -4.17 15.96 6.09
CA LEU A 77 -3.56 14.99 5.19
C LEU A 77 -3.34 15.57 3.78
N ALA A 78 -4.27 16.40 3.27
CA ALA A 78 -4.10 17.09 1.99
C ALA A 78 -2.85 17.98 2.01
N ALA A 79 -2.68 18.81 3.04
CA ALA A 79 -1.51 19.68 3.19
C ALA A 79 -0.20 18.87 3.26
N GLN A 80 -0.19 17.78 4.03
CA GLN A 80 0.97 16.88 4.13
C GLN A 80 1.29 16.26 2.76
N ALA A 81 0.31 15.67 2.10
CA ALA A 81 0.50 14.98 0.83
C ALA A 81 0.96 15.93 -0.28
N LEU A 82 0.41 17.15 -0.36
CA LEU A 82 0.83 18.16 -1.34
C LEU A 82 2.26 18.65 -1.09
N THR A 83 2.64 18.84 0.18
CA THR A 83 4.01 19.20 0.56
C THR A 83 5.00 18.12 0.12
N VAL A 84 4.68 16.85 0.40
CA VAL A 84 5.52 15.72 0.01
C VAL A 84 5.54 15.54 -1.50
N ALA A 85 4.40 15.67 -2.19
CA ALA A 85 4.35 15.59 -3.64
C ALA A 85 5.22 16.67 -4.30
N GLN A 86 5.22 17.91 -3.78
CA GLN A 86 6.11 18.96 -4.25
C GLN A 86 7.59 18.65 -3.99
N ALA A 87 7.94 18.16 -2.80
CA ALA A 87 9.31 17.76 -2.47
C ALA A 87 9.82 16.56 -3.31
N LEU A 88 8.92 15.81 -3.93
CA LEU A 88 9.21 14.62 -4.72
C LEU A 88 8.93 14.82 -6.22
N ASP A 89 8.72 16.05 -6.68
CA ASP A 89 8.42 16.36 -8.09
C ASP A 89 7.23 15.54 -8.65
N GLY A 90 6.16 15.39 -7.85
CA GLY A 90 4.93 14.70 -8.24
C GLY A 90 4.98 13.17 -8.14
N ARG A 91 6.09 12.58 -7.68
CA ARG A 91 6.27 11.10 -7.62
C ARG A 91 5.55 10.40 -6.44
N LEU A 92 4.72 11.12 -5.70
CA LEU A 92 4.01 10.57 -4.55
C LEU A 92 2.71 9.86 -4.98
N THR A 93 2.55 8.62 -4.54
CA THR A 93 1.25 7.94 -4.47
C THR A 93 0.81 7.79 -3.02
N LEU A 94 -0.28 8.46 -2.67
CA LEU A 94 -0.83 8.46 -1.33
C LEU A 94 -1.76 7.25 -1.12
N GLY A 95 -1.23 6.16 -0.57
CA GLY A 95 -2.07 5.08 -0.06
C GLY A 95 -2.61 5.41 1.33
N ILE A 96 -3.93 5.35 1.48
CA ILE A 96 -4.66 5.60 2.73
C ILE A 96 -5.46 4.38 3.17
N GLY A 97 -5.82 4.30 4.44
CA GLY A 97 -6.65 3.21 4.93
C GLY A 97 -7.41 3.55 6.20
N LEU A 98 -8.38 2.72 6.53
CA LEU A 98 -9.17 2.85 7.74
C LEU A 98 -8.39 2.41 8.99
N SER A 99 -7.30 1.64 8.83
CA SER A 99 -6.71 0.87 9.92
C SER A 99 -7.69 -0.17 10.48
N HIS A 100 -7.46 -0.64 11.70
CA HIS A 100 -8.23 -1.69 12.37
C HIS A 100 -8.84 -1.19 13.68
N ILE A 101 -10.01 -1.73 14.03
CA ILE A 101 -10.75 -1.35 15.24
C ILE A 101 -9.89 -1.49 16.51
N SER A 102 -9.07 -2.54 16.62
CA SER A 102 -8.16 -2.75 17.75
C SER A 102 -7.10 -1.65 17.85
N MET A 103 -6.47 -1.29 16.74
CA MET A 103 -5.46 -0.23 16.69
C MET A 103 -6.06 1.15 16.98
N MET A 104 -7.30 1.42 16.56
CA MET A 104 -7.97 2.68 16.90
C MET A 104 -8.38 2.72 18.37
N ALA A 105 -8.79 1.59 18.95
CA ALA A 105 -9.06 1.47 20.37
C ALA A 105 -7.81 1.73 21.23
N GLU A 106 -6.62 1.28 20.81
CA GLU A 106 -5.33 1.61 21.48
C GLU A 106 -5.08 3.13 21.57
N LEU A 107 -5.57 3.89 20.59
CA LEU A 107 -5.45 5.35 20.55
C LEU A 107 -6.64 6.09 21.19
N GLY A 108 -7.64 5.36 21.69
CA GLY A 108 -8.88 5.95 22.21
C GLY A 108 -9.77 6.57 21.13
N ILE A 109 -9.60 6.18 19.86
CA ILE A 109 -10.38 6.71 18.72
C ILE A 109 -11.56 5.78 18.41
N PRO A 110 -12.81 6.27 18.43
CA PRO A 110 -13.97 5.49 18.02
C PRO A 110 -13.90 5.06 16.54
N PHE A 111 -14.14 3.78 16.27
CA PHE A 111 -14.14 3.22 14.91
C PHE A 111 -15.56 3.13 14.34
N GLU A 112 -16.22 4.27 14.20
CA GLU A 112 -17.64 4.32 13.83
C GLU A 112 -17.86 4.51 12.32
N LYS A 113 -18.91 3.86 11.80
CA LYS A 113 -19.40 4.02 10.42
C LYS A 113 -18.26 4.00 9.36
N PRO A 114 -17.36 3.00 9.35
CA PRO A 114 -16.10 3.03 8.59
C PRO A 114 -16.26 3.30 7.09
N ILE A 115 -17.32 2.79 6.46
CA ILE A 115 -17.59 3.02 5.04
C ILE A 115 -18.08 4.46 4.78
N ARG A 116 -18.90 5.02 5.67
CA ARG A 116 -19.30 6.42 5.60
C ARG A 116 -18.09 7.31 5.83
N HIS A 117 -17.30 7.02 6.86
CA HIS A 117 -16.03 7.70 7.13
C HIS A 117 -15.18 7.73 5.87
N LEU A 118 -14.88 6.59 5.25
CA LEU A 118 -14.09 6.54 4.01
C LEU A 118 -14.65 7.42 2.90
N ARG A 119 -15.96 7.31 2.62
CA ARG A 119 -16.62 8.07 1.57
C ARG A 119 -16.54 9.57 1.82
N GLU A 120 -16.90 10.02 3.02
CA GLU A 120 -16.91 11.45 3.38
C GLU A 120 -15.48 12.00 3.47
N TYR A 121 -14.52 11.20 3.96
CA TYR A 121 -13.11 11.54 3.97
C TYR A 121 -12.57 11.81 2.56
N LEU A 122 -12.89 10.92 1.60
CA LEU A 122 -12.49 11.09 0.20
C LEU A 122 -13.23 12.25 -0.48
N SER A 123 -14.48 12.51 -0.11
CA SER A 123 -15.21 13.70 -0.59
C SER A 123 -14.55 15.01 -0.17
N VAL A 124 -13.77 15.01 0.92
CA VAL A 124 -12.95 16.16 1.33
C VAL A 124 -11.55 16.11 0.71
N LEU A 125 -10.86 14.99 0.82
CA LEU A 125 -9.46 14.85 0.41
C LEU A 125 -9.27 15.02 -1.10
N ILE A 126 -10.08 14.35 -1.93
CA ILE A 126 -9.84 14.30 -3.38
C ILE A 126 -9.97 15.69 -4.04
N PRO A 127 -11.03 16.49 -3.76
CA PRO A 127 -11.12 17.86 -4.30
C PRO A 127 -10.00 18.78 -3.80
N LEU A 128 -9.60 18.65 -2.52
CA LEU A 128 -8.47 19.44 -1.99
C LEU A 128 -7.17 19.14 -2.74
N LEU A 129 -6.88 17.87 -3.04
CA LEU A 129 -5.69 17.48 -3.78
C LEU A 129 -5.74 17.93 -5.24
N ASN A 130 -6.86 17.65 -5.93
CA ASN A 130 -6.94 17.84 -7.38
C ASN A 130 -7.28 19.27 -7.80
N ASP A 131 -8.23 19.90 -7.09
CA ASP A 131 -8.85 21.16 -7.48
C ASP A 131 -8.39 22.33 -6.59
N GLY A 132 -7.78 22.02 -5.45
CA GLY A 132 -7.32 23.00 -4.47
C GLY A 132 -8.45 23.64 -3.66
N GLN A 133 -9.68 23.13 -3.78
CA GLN A 133 -10.83 23.65 -3.03
C GLN A 133 -11.84 22.54 -2.79
N VAL A 134 -12.65 22.72 -1.75
CA VAL A 134 -13.72 21.81 -1.41
C VAL A 134 -14.87 22.56 -0.76
N ASP A 135 -16.08 22.09 -1.06
CA ASP A 135 -17.29 22.45 -0.34
C ASP A 135 -18.11 21.18 -0.10
N PHE A 136 -17.97 20.59 1.09
CA PHE A 136 -18.60 19.32 1.44
C PHE A 136 -19.23 19.37 2.82
N HIS A 137 -20.50 18.98 2.89
CA HIS A 137 -21.28 18.93 4.13
C HIS A 137 -21.88 17.53 4.32
N GLY A 138 -21.16 16.69 5.05
CA GLY A 138 -21.56 15.35 5.44
C GLY A 138 -21.93 15.24 6.91
N GLU A 139 -22.09 14.00 7.36
CA GLU A 139 -22.47 13.67 8.74
C GLU A 139 -21.24 13.60 9.67
N LEU A 140 -20.13 13.07 9.15
CA LEU A 140 -18.87 12.90 9.88
C LEU A 140 -17.87 14.02 9.55
N TYR A 141 -17.90 14.53 8.33
CA TYR A 141 -17.06 15.63 7.89
C TYR A 141 -17.90 16.75 7.28
N SER A 142 -17.61 17.98 7.68
CA SER A 142 -18.13 19.19 7.07
C SER A 142 -16.97 20.16 6.89
N THR A 143 -16.65 20.54 5.66
CA THR A 143 -15.47 21.34 5.31
C THR A 143 -15.73 22.17 4.07
N THR A 144 -15.58 23.48 4.20
CA THR A 144 -15.49 24.42 3.08
C THR A 144 -14.12 25.09 3.17
N ALA A 145 -13.29 24.93 2.14
CA ALA A 145 -11.91 25.42 2.18
C ALA A 145 -11.28 25.56 0.79
N THR A 146 -10.23 26.37 0.72
CA THR A 146 -9.37 26.54 -0.45
C THR A 146 -7.92 26.56 0.02
N ILE A 147 -7.05 25.77 -0.61
CA ILE A 147 -5.61 25.77 -0.32
C ILE A 147 -4.93 26.94 -1.01
N PHE A 148 -3.79 27.39 -0.47
CA PHE A 148 -3.08 28.56 -1.00
C PHE A 148 -2.46 28.33 -2.38
N GLN A 149 -2.01 27.11 -2.68
CA GLN A 149 -1.37 26.77 -3.94
C GLN A 149 -1.86 25.40 -4.42
N ARG A 150 -2.42 25.37 -5.63
CA ARG A 150 -2.78 24.12 -6.32
C ARG A 150 -1.52 23.40 -6.79
N ALA A 151 -1.46 22.08 -6.61
CA ALA A 151 -0.38 21.28 -7.19
C ALA A 151 -0.61 21.11 -8.70
N GLU A 152 0.46 21.26 -9.48
CA GLU A 152 0.46 20.92 -10.91
C GLU A 152 0.32 19.40 -11.10
N ASN A 153 1.02 18.63 -10.26
CA ASN A 153 1.01 17.17 -10.25
C ASN A 153 0.53 16.67 -8.87
N PRO A 154 -0.79 16.64 -8.62
CA PRO A 154 -1.32 16.14 -7.35
C PRO A 154 -1.05 14.63 -7.20
N PRO A 155 -0.83 14.14 -5.97
CA PRO A 155 -0.57 12.72 -5.74
C PRO A 155 -1.80 11.87 -6.08
N SER A 156 -1.57 10.72 -6.71
CA SER A 156 -2.62 9.70 -6.87
C SER A 156 -3.00 9.12 -5.51
N VAL A 157 -4.28 8.82 -5.30
CA VAL A 157 -4.75 8.21 -4.04
C VAL A 157 -5.11 6.74 -4.27
N LEU A 158 -4.52 5.85 -3.49
CA LEU A 158 -4.93 4.44 -3.38
C LEU A 158 -5.58 4.20 -2.03
N VAL A 159 -6.59 3.33 -1.98
CA VAL A 159 -7.28 3.00 -0.72
C VAL A 159 -7.02 1.56 -0.35
N ALA A 160 -6.60 1.27 0.88
CA ALA A 160 -6.58 -0.10 1.40
C ALA A 160 -8.01 -0.62 1.58
N ALA A 161 -8.56 -1.23 0.54
CA ALA A 161 -9.92 -1.72 0.48
C ALA A 161 -9.95 -3.23 0.21
N LEU A 162 -10.59 -3.98 1.12
CA LEU A 162 -10.74 -5.44 1.02
C LEU A 162 -12.22 -5.85 0.89
N GLY A 163 -13.10 -5.23 1.68
CA GLY A 163 -14.53 -5.51 1.67
C GLY A 163 -15.25 -4.90 0.47
N PRO A 164 -16.39 -5.49 0.03
CA PRO A 164 -17.09 -5.05 -1.18
C PRO A 164 -17.56 -3.59 -1.14
N GLN A 165 -17.98 -3.10 0.03
CA GLN A 165 -18.37 -1.69 0.18
C GLN A 165 -17.18 -0.73 0.06
N ALA A 166 -16.05 -1.07 0.67
CA ALA A 166 -14.83 -0.26 0.58
C ALA A 166 -14.27 -0.26 -0.85
N LEU A 167 -14.28 -1.42 -1.54
CA LEU A 167 -13.87 -1.52 -2.94
C LEU A 167 -14.75 -0.68 -3.86
N LYS A 168 -16.06 -0.65 -3.63
CA LYS A 168 -16.99 0.22 -4.37
C LYS A 168 -16.68 1.70 -4.16
N VAL A 169 -16.37 2.11 -2.94
CA VAL A 169 -15.96 3.49 -2.65
C VAL A 169 -14.63 3.82 -3.33
N ALA A 170 -13.63 2.94 -3.20
CA ALA A 170 -12.32 3.11 -3.82
C ALA A 170 -12.41 3.23 -5.35
N GLY A 171 -13.14 2.34 -6.02
CA GLY A 171 -13.32 2.38 -7.48
C GLY A 171 -14.01 3.66 -7.96
N ARG A 172 -14.96 4.19 -7.19
CA ARG A 172 -15.69 5.43 -7.55
C ARG A 172 -14.92 6.72 -7.28
N MET A 173 -13.96 6.73 -6.36
CA MET A 173 -13.40 7.98 -5.82
C MET A 173 -11.87 8.07 -5.89
N ALA A 174 -11.17 6.95 -5.90
CA ALA A 174 -9.72 6.88 -5.84
C ALA A 174 -9.11 6.38 -7.17
N ALA A 175 -7.78 6.39 -7.26
CA ALA A 175 -7.05 5.84 -8.42
C ALA A 175 -6.97 4.31 -8.39
N GLY A 176 -7.27 3.68 -7.25
CA GLY A 176 -7.21 2.23 -7.10
C GLY A 176 -7.18 1.75 -5.66
N THR A 177 -6.66 0.54 -5.47
CA THR A 177 -6.52 -0.11 -4.15
C THR A 177 -5.09 -0.53 -3.88
N THR A 178 -4.73 -0.60 -2.60
CA THR A 178 -3.49 -1.23 -2.12
C THR A 178 -3.82 -2.39 -1.18
N LEU A 179 -3.22 -3.54 -1.44
CA LEU A 179 -3.58 -4.82 -0.82
C LEU A 179 -2.39 -5.37 -0.03
N ALA A 180 -2.64 -5.73 1.22
CA ALA A 180 -1.73 -6.55 2.02
C ALA A 180 -2.42 -7.89 2.32
N TRP A 181 -1.65 -8.98 2.36
CA TRP A 181 -2.16 -10.30 2.75
C TRP A 181 -3.32 -10.84 1.90
N VAL A 182 -3.40 -10.47 0.63
CA VAL A 182 -4.43 -10.98 -0.30
C VAL A 182 -3.77 -11.83 -1.37
N GLY A 183 -4.21 -13.08 -1.50
CA GLY A 183 -3.71 -14.02 -2.50
C GLY A 183 -4.33 -13.83 -3.89
N PRO A 184 -3.74 -14.46 -4.92
CA PRO A 184 -4.11 -14.26 -6.31
C PRO A 184 -5.55 -14.70 -6.63
N LYS A 185 -6.09 -15.73 -5.95
CA LYS A 185 -7.47 -16.17 -6.19
C LYS A 185 -8.45 -15.07 -5.77
N THR A 186 -8.30 -14.56 -4.55
CA THR A 186 -9.14 -13.49 -4.01
C THR A 186 -9.01 -12.21 -4.82
N ILE A 187 -7.81 -11.88 -5.31
CA ILE A 187 -7.60 -10.72 -6.18
C ILE A 187 -8.43 -10.87 -7.47
N ARG A 188 -8.30 -12.01 -8.14
CA ARG A 188 -8.95 -12.29 -9.43
C ARG A 188 -10.47 -12.38 -9.32
N GLU A 189 -10.98 -13.05 -8.29
CA GLU A 189 -12.40 -13.40 -8.18
C GLU A 189 -13.23 -12.35 -7.43
N HIS A 190 -12.60 -11.57 -6.54
CA HIS A 190 -13.31 -10.63 -5.66
C HIS A 190 -12.81 -9.19 -5.82
N ILE A 191 -11.50 -8.93 -5.73
CA ILE A 191 -10.98 -7.56 -5.73
C ILE A 191 -11.17 -6.88 -7.09
N VAL A 192 -10.53 -7.43 -8.13
CA VAL A 192 -10.47 -6.84 -9.48
C VAL A 192 -11.87 -6.63 -10.07
N PRO A 193 -12.79 -7.62 -10.06
CA PRO A 193 -14.12 -7.42 -10.62
C PRO A 193 -14.91 -6.34 -9.87
N THR A 194 -14.83 -6.33 -8.53
CA THR A 194 -15.63 -5.40 -7.71
C THR A 194 -15.20 -3.95 -7.89
N ILE A 195 -13.89 -3.67 -7.85
CA ILE A 195 -13.38 -2.30 -7.96
C ILE A 195 -13.48 -1.77 -9.40
N THR A 196 -13.25 -2.63 -10.39
CA THR A 196 -13.36 -2.27 -11.82
C THR A 196 -14.79 -1.90 -12.18
N ALA A 197 -15.77 -2.73 -11.81
CA ALA A 197 -17.19 -2.43 -12.05
C ALA A 197 -17.64 -1.12 -11.37
N ALA A 198 -17.08 -0.81 -10.19
CA ALA A 198 -17.37 0.44 -9.50
C ALA A 198 -16.75 1.67 -10.18
N ALA A 199 -15.53 1.53 -10.73
CA ALA A 199 -14.87 2.58 -11.51
C ALA A 199 -15.58 2.83 -12.84
N GLU A 200 -15.92 1.78 -13.58
CA GLU A 200 -16.68 1.85 -14.83
C GLU A 200 -18.02 2.54 -14.65
N ALA A 201 -18.79 2.15 -13.61
CA ALA A 201 -20.07 2.77 -13.29
C ALA A 201 -19.96 4.26 -12.91
N ALA A 202 -18.77 4.73 -12.54
CA ALA A 202 -18.48 6.13 -12.27
C ALA A 202 -17.79 6.86 -13.44
N GLY A 203 -17.62 6.20 -14.59
CA GLY A 203 -16.94 6.78 -15.76
C GLY A 203 -15.44 7.04 -15.53
N ARG A 204 -14.80 6.27 -14.65
CA ARG A 204 -13.38 6.43 -14.29
C ARG A 204 -12.48 5.45 -15.06
N PRO A 205 -11.19 5.77 -15.22
CA PRO A 205 -10.21 4.82 -15.76
C PRO A 205 -10.13 3.53 -14.94
N ALA A 206 -9.54 2.49 -15.54
CA ALA A 206 -9.28 1.23 -14.86
C ALA A 206 -8.44 1.47 -13.58
N PRO A 207 -8.83 0.90 -12.43
CA PRO A 207 -8.17 1.14 -11.16
C PRO A 207 -6.80 0.46 -11.10
N ARG A 208 -5.82 1.13 -10.45
CA ARG A 208 -4.57 0.48 -10.04
C ARG A 208 -4.84 -0.55 -8.94
N ILE A 209 -4.21 -1.71 -9.07
CA ILE A 209 -4.26 -2.79 -8.09
C ILE A 209 -2.84 -2.99 -7.57
N ALA A 210 -2.50 -2.26 -6.51
CA ALA A 210 -1.22 -2.41 -5.82
C ALA A 210 -1.31 -3.55 -4.79
N ALA A 211 -0.29 -4.41 -4.73
CA ALA A 211 -0.26 -5.53 -3.79
C ALA A 211 1.12 -5.71 -3.16
N SER A 212 1.11 -6.16 -1.90
CA SER A 212 2.30 -6.52 -1.13
C SER A 212 2.06 -7.81 -0.36
N LEU A 213 3.00 -8.74 -0.46
CA LEU A 213 3.07 -9.98 0.30
C LEU A 213 4.51 -10.17 0.79
N PRO A 214 4.74 -10.88 1.90
CA PRO A 214 6.06 -11.36 2.24
C PRO A 214 6.60 -12.25 1.13
N ILE A 215 7.87 -12.08 0.82
CA ILE A 215 8.57 -12.86 -0.19
C ILE A 215 9.91 -13.35 0.34
N CYS A 216 10.24 -14.60 0.06
CA CYS A 216 11.52 -15.20 0.41
C CYS A 216 11.89 -16.35 -0.55
N VAL A 217 13.07 -16.25 -1.16
CA VAL A 217 13.73 -17.36 -1.84
C VAL A 217 14.54 -18.14 -0.81
N THR A 218 14.17 -19.39 -0.57
CA THR A 218 14.81 -20.24 0.44
C THR A 218 14.64 -21.73 0.13
N SER A 219 15.54 -22.57 0.65
CA SER A 219 15.36 -24.02 0.74
C SER A 219 14.64 -24.45 2.03
N HIS A 220 14.39 -23.53 2.96
CA HIS A 220 13.81 -23.78 4.28
C HIS A 220 12.41 -23.18 4.41
N SER A 221 11.56 -23.43 3.42
CA SER A 221 10.23 -22.81 3.30
C SER A 221 9.38 -22.97 4.55
N ASP A 222 9.40 -24.14 5.20
CA ASP A 222 8.60 -24.41 6.39
C ASP A 222 9.02 -23.54 7.59
N ALA A 223 10.33 -23.33 7.78
CA ALA A 223 10.84 -22.49 8.86
C ALA A 223 10.44 -21.02 8.65
N VAL A 224 10.52 -20.52 7.41
CA VAL A 224 10.10 -19.16 7.08
C VAL A 224 8.59 -18.99 7.25
N ARG A 225 7.78 -19.94 6.78
CA ARG A 225 6.31 -19.93 6.96
C ARG A 225 5.92 -19.99 8.44
N ALA A 226 6.59 -20.81 9.25
CA ALA A 226 6.38 -20.86 10.70
C ALA A 226 6.72 -19.53 11.38
N SER A 227 7.78 -18.85 10.94
CA SER A 227 8.13 -17.50 11.42
C SER A 227 7.05 -16.48 11.06
N ILE A 228 6.52 -16.52 9.83
CA ILE A 228 5.40 -15.65 9.42
C ILE A 228 4.15 -15.96 10.24
N ALA A 229 3.82 -17.24 10.45
CA ALA A 229 2.67 -17.64 11.25
C ALA A 229 2.77 -17.11 12.69
N THR A 230 3.96 -17.17 13.29
CA THR A 230 4.23 -16.66 14.64
C THR A 230 4.13 -15.13 14.70
N ASN A 231 4.82 -14.43 13.82
CA ASN A 231 4.99 -12.97 13.92
C ASN A 231 3.82 -12.17 13.31
N MET A 232 3.13 -12.75 12.35
CA MET A 232 2.09 -12.08 11.57
C MET A 232 0.72 -12.74 11.73
N GLY A 233 0.61 -13.86 12.47
CA GLY A 233 -0.63 -14.63 12.63
C GLY A 233 -1.81 -13.82 13.17
N TYR A 234 -1.57 -12.74 13.92
CA TYR A 234 -2.63 -11.85 14.40
C TYR A 234 -3.45 -11.22 13.26
N TYR A 235 -2.89 -11.05 12.05
CA TYR A 235 -3.68 -10.60 10.90
C TYR A 235 -4.82 -11.58 10.58
N GLY A 236 -4.65 -12.87 10.87
CA GLY A 236 -5.70 -13.89 10.73
C GLY A 236 -6.90 -13.69 11.65
N SER A 237 -6.78 -12.94 12.75
CA SER A 237 -7.91 -12.65 13.65
C SER A 237 -8.65 -11.35 13.30
N LEU A 238 -8.07 -10.50 12.45
CA LEU A 238 -8.68 -9.25 12.02
C LEU A 238 -9.78 -9.54 10.99
N PRO A 239 -11.04 -9.13 11.21
CA PRO A 239 -12.17 -9.52 10.36
C PRO A 239 -11.98 -9.23 8.87
N SER A 240 -11.32 -8.11 8.53
CA SER A 240 -11.05 -7.71 7.16
C SER A 240 -10.12 -8.67 6.42
N TYR A 241 -9.10 -9.20 7.10
CA TYR A 241 -8.12 -10.13 6.51
C TYR A 241 -8.58 -11.58 6.61
N ARG A 242 -9.21 -11.99 7.73
CA ARG A 242 -9.86 -13.31 7.86
C ARG A 242 -10.78 -13.60 6.68
N ALA A 243 -11.62 -12.63 6.32
CA ALA A 243 -12.52 -12.74 5.18
C ALA A 243 -11.78 -12.88 3.82
N MET A 244 -10.55 -12.39 3.68
CA MET A 244 -9.73 -12.60 2.49
C MET A 244 -9.10 -13.99 2.49
N PHE A 245 -8.59 -14.45 3.63
CA PHE A 245 -8.07 -15.81 3.77
C PHE A 245 -9.14 -16.87 3.51
N ASP A 246 -10.38 -16.65 3.98
CA ASP A 246 -11.51 -17.55 3.69
C ASP A 246 -11.84 -17.63 2.19
N ARG A 247 -11.76 -16.50 1.47
CA ARG A 247 -11.97 -16.46 0.02
C ARG A 247 -10.84 -17.17 -0.72
N GLU A 248 -9.61 -16.98 -0.27
CA GLU A 248 -8.44 -17.65 -0.82
C GLU A 248 -8.52 -19.17 -0.58
N GLY A 249 -9.10 -19.59 0.55
CA GLY A 249 -9.15 -20.97 1.00
C GLY A 249 -7.91 -21.36 1.79
N VAL A 250 -7.40 -20.44 2.63
CA VAL A 250 -6.19 -20.62 3.42
C VAL A 250 -6.40 -20.23 4.88
N ASP A 251 -5.51 -20.68 5.77
CA ASP A 251 -5.65 -20.49 7.20
C ASP A 251 -5.07 -19.17 7.68
N GLY A 252 -4.09 -18.60 6.96
CA GLY A 252 -3.60 -17.29 7.34
C GLY A 252 -2.46 -16.70 6.51
N PRO A 253 -1.77 -15.71 7.11
CA PRO A 253 -0.69 -14.95 6.47
C PRO A 253 0.45 -15.80 5.90
N ALA A 254 0.79 -16.90 6.59
CA ALA A 254 1.86 -17.81 6.18
C ALA A 254 1.55 -18.54 4.86
N ASP A 255 0.28 -18.80 4.55
CA ASP A 255 -0.13 -19.55 3.38
C ASP A 255 -0.11 -18.70 2.10
N VAL A 256 -0.49 -17.42 2.23
CA VAL A 256 -0.44 -16.45 1.12
C VAL A 256 0.97 -15.93 0.85
N ALA A 257 1.92 -16.11 1.78
CA ALA A 257 3.29 -15.69 1.59
C ALA A 257 3.97 -16.40 0.40
N ILE A 258 4.78 -15.64 -0.34
CA ILE A 258 5.53 -16.13 -1.50
C ILE A 258 6.89 -16.63 -1.01
N VAL A 259 6.90 -17.89 -0.56
CA VAL A 259 8.09 -18.52 0.03
C VAL A 259 8.37 -19.84 -0.67
N GLY A 260 9.59 -20.02 -1.16
CA GLY A 260 9.99 -21.25 -1.86
C GLY A 260 11.33 -21.14 -2.57
N SER A 261 11.60 -22.11 -3.44
CA SER A 261 12.69 -22.06 -4.40
C SER A 261 12.52 -20.88 -5.38
N ARG A 262 13.59 -20.53 -6.10
CA ARG A 262 13.53 -19.46 -7.11
C ARG A 262 12.41 -19.66 -8.14
N ALA A 263 12.21 -20.90 -8.60
CA ALA A 263 11.17 -21.23 -9.56
C ALA A 263 9.77 -21.01 -8.96
N GLU A 264 9.49 -21.56 -7.77
CA GLU A 264 8.19 -21.42 -7.11
C GLU A 264 7.86 -19.95 -6.78
N VAL A 265 8.85 -19.17 -6.35
CA VAL A 265 8.69 -17.74 -6.10
C VAL A 265 8.37 -16.99 -7.40
N THR A 266 9.07 -17.30 -8.49
CA THR A 266 8.82 -16.71 -9.81
C THR A 266 7.41 -16.99 -10.30
N ASP A 267 6.97 -18.25 -10.23
CA ASP A 267 5.63 -18.66 -10.64
C ASP A 267 4.54 -17.95 -9.82
N ARG A 268 4.75 -17.79 -8.51
CA ARG A 268 3.83 -17.06 -7.64
C ARG A 268 3.78 -15.56 -7.96
N ILE A 269 4.90 -14.91 -8.29
CA ILE A 269 4.91 -13.52 -8.78
C ILE A 269 4.10 -13.40 -10.08
N HIS A 270 4.30 -14.31 -11.03
CA HIS A 270 3.53 -14.33 -12.28
C HIS A 270 2.04 -14.57 -12.03
N SER A 271 1.68 -15.40 -11.04
CA SER A 271 0.29 -15.61 -10.63
C SER A 271 -0.37 -14.32 -10.11
N MET A 272 0.37 -13.48 -9.37
CA MET A 272 -0.12 -12.15 -8.94
C MET A 272 -0.42 -11.26 -10.15
N ALA A 273 0.50 -11.17 -11.11
CA ALA A 273 0.29 -10.41 -12.35
C ALA A 273 -0.93 -10.92 -13.12
N ALA A 274 -1.04 -12.24 -13.29
CA ALA A 274 -2.15 -12.89 -13.98
C ALA A 274 -3.49 -12.69 -13.24
N ALA A 275 -3.48 -12.46 -11.94
CA ALA A 275 -4.68 -12.15 -11.15
C ALA A 275 -5.18 -10.71 -11.34
N GLY A 276 -4.38 -9.84 -11.98
CA GLY A 276 -4.73 -8.45 -12.25
C GLY A 276 -4.00 -7.44 -11.36
N VAL A 277 -2.92 -7.84 -10.66
CA VAL A 277 -2.05 -6.88 -9.97
C VAL A 277 -1.32 -6.02 -11.00
N THR A 278 -1.46 -4.70 -10.87
CA THR A 278 -0.79 -3.72 -11.73
C THR A 278 0.56 -3.32 -11.15
N ASP A 279 0.66 -3.28 -9.82
CA ASP A 279 1.84 -2.83 -9.08
C ASP A 279 2.13 -3.83 -7.94
N PHE A 280 3.26 -4.52 -8.00
CA PHE A 280 3.67 -5.46 -6.96
C PHE A 280 4.89 -4.95 -6.22
N SER A 281 4.78 -4.73 -4.91
CA SER A 281 5.86 -4.23 -4.06
C SER A 281 6.00 -5.12 -2.83
N PRO A 282 6.63 -6.29 -2.97
CA PRO A 282 6.69 -7.27 -1.90
C PRO A 282 7.61 -6.82 -0.76
N ASN A 283 7.41 -7.43 0.40
CA ASN A 283 8.28 -7.25 1.56
C ASN A 283 9.29 -8.41 1.62
N ILE A 284 10.58 -8.13 1.45
CA ILE A 284 11.63 -9.15 1.54
C ILE A 284 11.77 -9.58 3.00
N PHE A 285 11.36 -10.81 3.31
CA PHE A 285 11.21 -11.31 4.68
C PHE A 285 12.39 -12.17 5.17
N GLY A 286 13.34 -12.53 4.29
CA GLY A 286 14.42 -13.49 4.59
C GLY A 286 15.03 -13.37 6.00
N VAL A 287 15.13 -14.50 6.70
CA VAL A 287 15.53 -14.60 8.10
C VAL A 287 17.02 -14.30 8.23
N ASP A 288 17.82 -14.73 7.25
CA ASP A 288 19.25 -14.45 7.15
C ASP A 288 19.61 -13.51 5.98
N PRO A 289 20.85 -12.96 5.94
CA PRO A 289 21.28 -12.07 4.87
C PRO A 289 21.31 -12.70 3.47
N ASP A 290 21.57 -14.00 3.36
CA ASP A 290 21.73 -14.69 2.08
C ASP A 290 20.36 -14.91 1.42
N GLU A 291 19.34 -15.28 2.20
CA GLU A 291 17.95 -15.34 1.74
C GLU A 291 17.46 -13.98 1.24
N ARG A 292 17.78 -12.90 1.96
CA ARG A 292 17.43 -11.53 1.53
C ARG A 292 18.13 -11.15 0.23
N ALA A 293 19.41 -11.48 0.09
CA ALA A 293 20.19 -11.22 -1.12
C ALA A 293 19.65 -12.02 -2.31
N ALA A 294 19.42 -13.33 -2.15
CA ALA A 294 18.89 -14.21 -3.18
C ALA A 294 17.48 -13.78 -3.64
N THR A 295 16.63 -13.38 -2.69
CA THR A 295 15.28 -12.87 -2.99
C THR A 295 15.35 -11.57 -3.79
N ARG A 296 16.21 -10.62 -3.38
CA ARG A 296 16.39 -9.34 -4.07
C ARG A 296 16.96 -9.53 -5.47
N GLU A 297 17.93 -10.43 -5.62
CA GLU A 297 18.50 -10.80 -6.91
C GLU A 297 17.44 -11.40 -7.84
N LEU A 298 16.59 -12.30 -7.35
CA LEU A 298 15.48 -12.83 -8.14
C LEU A 298 14.55 -11.71 -8.61
N LEU A 299 14.11 -10.83 -7.70
CA LEU A 299 13.25 -9.70 -8.06
C LEU A 299 13.90 -8.81 -9.13
N ARG A 300 15.21 -8.55 -9.03
CA ARG A 300 15.96 -7.78 -10.04
C ARG A 300 16.00 -8.47 -11.39
N SER A 301 16.15 -9.79 -11.44
CA SER A 301 16.15 -10.55 -12.70
C SER A 301 14.81 -10.50 -13.44
N LEU A 302 13.72 -10.13 -12.75
CA LEU A 302 12.38 -9.98 -13.33
C LEU A 302 12.09 -8.54 -13.78
N LEU A 303 12.99 -7.58 -13.51
CA LEU A 303 12.85 -6.22 -14.00
C LEU A 303 13.08 -6.20 -15.52
N PRO A 304 12.38 -5.31 -16.25
CA PRO A 304 12.69 -5.09 -17.65
C PRO A 304 14.17 -4.73 -17.83
N ALA A 305 14.79 -5.18 -18.93
CA ALA A 305 16.13 -4.74 -19.26
C ALA A 305 16.13 -3.20 -19.36
N VAL A 306 16.99 -2.55 -18.57
CA VAL A 306 17.17 -1.10 -18.63
C VAL A 306 17.67 -0.78 -20.04
N SER A 307 16.85 -0.09 -20.84
CA SER A 307 17.30 0.42 -22.12
C SER A 307 18.37 1.47 -21.82
N ALA A 308 19.59 1.21 -22.29
CA ALA A 308 20.75 2.08 -22.13
C ALA A 308 20.57 3.40 -22.90
#